data_AF-A0A327S4F5-F1
#
_entry.id   AF-A0A327S4F5-F1
#
_cell.length_a   1.000
_cell.length_b   1.000
_cell.length_c   1.000
_cell.angle_alpha   90.00
_cell.angle_beta   90.00
_cell.angle_gamma   90.00
#
_symmetry.space_group_name_H-M   'P 1'
#
loop_
_entity.id
_entity.type
_entity.pdbx_description
1 polymer ?
#
loop_
_entity_poly.entity_id
_entity_poly.type
_entity_poly.pdbx_seq_one_letter_code
_entity_poly.pdbx_strand_id
1 'polypeptide(L)' 'MKKIVPVEEGDYYLTPEGYRCFTEQYHLKRGYCCESGCRHCPYGFDKKKLKTN' A
#
# COMPACT_ATOMS: atom_id res chain seq x y z
N MET A 1 -14.96 4.03 -13.41
CA MET A 1 -15.49 3.58 -12.11
C MET A 1 -14.31 3.01 -11.30
N LYS A 2 -14.00 3.56 -10.12
CA LYS A 2 -12.95 2.98 -9.26
C LYS A 2 -13.49 1.69 -8.66
N LYS A 3 -12.86 0.56 -8.96
CA LYS A 3 -13.23 -0.74 -8.38
C LYS A 3 -12.99 -0.68 -6.87
N ILE A 4 -14.03 -0.99 -6.09
CA ILE A 4 -13.90 -1.13 -4.64
C ILE A 4 -13.26 -2.48 -4.40
N VAL A 5 -12.04 -2.49 -3.86
CA VAL A 5 -11.31 -3.71 -3.54
C VAL A 5 -11.73 -4.14 -2.14
N PRO A 6 -12.39 -5.30 -1.96
CA PRO A 6 -12.73 -5.80 -0.64
C PRO A 6 -11.44 -6.16 0.09
N VAL A 7 -11.34 -5.73 1.35
CA VAL A 7 -10.20 -6.02 2.22
C VAL A 7 -10.46 -7.36 2.92
N GLU A 8 -9.52 -8.29 2.83
CA GLU A 8 -9.60 -9.61 3.46
C GLU A 8 -8.62 -9.74 4.64
N GLU A 9 -8.73 -10.84 5.40
CA GLU A 9 -7.75 -11.17 6.44
C GLU A 9 -6.37 -11.41 5.80
N GLY A 10 -5.36 -10.65 6.21
CA GLY A 10 -3.99 -10.68 5.64
C GLY A 10 -3.64 -9.50 4.73
N ASP A 11 -4.64 -8.77 4.22
CA ASP A 11 -4.44 -7.54 3.43
C ASP A 11 -3.92 -6.38 4.29
N TYR A 12 -4.12 -6.45 5.60
CA TYR A 12 -3.63 -5.47 6.56
C TYR A 12 -3.36 -6.11 7.92
N TYR A 13 -2.56 -5.43 8.72
CA TYR A 13 -2.41 -5.70 10.14
C TYR A 13 -2.75 -4.46 10.95
N LEU A 14 -3.12 -4.66 12.21
CA LEU A 14 -3.32 -3.58 13.16
C LEU A 14 -2.01 -3.27 13.88
N THR A 15 -1.59 -2.02 13.85
CA THR A 15 -0.47 -1.56 14.67
C THR A 15 -0.91 -1.49 16.14
N PRO A 16 0.03 -1.52 17.10
CA PRO A 16 -0.30 -1.32 18.52
C PRO A 16 -1.00 0.02 18.80
N GLU A 17 -0.86 1.00 17.90
CA GLU A 17 -1.52 2.31 17.96
C GLU A 17 -2.95 2.29 17.38
N GLY A 18 -3.42 1.15 16.87
CA GLY A 18 -4.76 0.98 16.32
C GLY A 18 -4.90 1.35 14.84
N TYR A 19 -3.79 1.58 14.12
CA TYR A 19 -3.83 1.89 12.69
C TYR A 19 -3.87 0.63 11.84
N ARG A 20 -4.59 0.67 10.72
CA ARG A 20 -4.56 -0.38 9.70
C ARG A 20 -3.38 -0.14 8.76
N CYS A 21 -2.35 -0.97 8.86
CA CYS A 21 -1.24 -0.99 7.92
C CYS A 21 -1.49 -2.03 6.84
N PHE A 22 -1.72 -1.57 5.62
CA PHE A 22 -1.88 -2.46 4.46
C PHE A 22 -0.57 -3.15 4.10
N THR A 23 -0.68 -4.43 3.76
CA THR A 23 0.43 -5.28 3.33
C THR A 23 0.62 -5.20 1.82
N GLU A 24 1.68 -5.85 1.35
CA GLU A 24 1.96 -5.98 -0.07
C GLU A 24 0.82 -6.68 -0.83
N GLN A 25 0.17 -7.68 -0.21
CA GLN A 25 -0.95 -8.42 -0.81
C GLN A 25 -2.09 -7.50 -1.21
N TYR A 26 -2.51 -6.60 -0.32
CA TYR A 26 -3.56 -5.63 -0.63
C TYR A 26 -3.18 -4.71 -1.78
N HIS A 27 -1.92 -4.29 -1.82
CA HIS A 27 -1.41 -3.44 -2.88
C HIS A 27 -1.38 -4.16 -4.24
N LEU A 28 -1.02 -5.44 -4.28
CA LEU A 28 -1.11 -6.29 -5.47
C LEU A 28 -2.56 -6.52 -5.90
N LYS A 29 -3.46 -6.81 -4.97
CA LYS A 29 -4.89 -7.03 -5.21
C LYS A 29 -5.59 -5.80 -5.79
N ARG A 30 -5.20 -4.62 -5.33
CA ARG A 30 -5.66 -3.34 -5.88
C ARG A 30 -5.20 -3.15 -7.34
N GLY A 31 -4.08 -3.75 -7.73
CA GLY A 31 -3.63 -3.84 -9.12
C GLY A 31 -3.04 -2.55 -9.69
N TYR A 32 -2.74 -1.55 -8.85
CA TYR A 32 -2.03 -0.35 -9.30
C TYR A 32 -1.23 0.33 -8.17
N CYS A 33 -0.12 0.97 -8.55
CA CYS A 33 0.66 1.83 -7.67
C CYS A 33 -0.03 3.17 -7.49
N CYS A 34 -0.19 3.63 -6.24
CA CYS A 34 -0.80 4.93 -5.93
C CYS A 34 0.21 6.04 -5.64
N GLU A 35 1.50 5.78 -5.87
CA GLU A 35 2.57 6.78 -5.80
C GLU A 35 2.62 7.54 -4.45
N SER A 36 2.11 6.89 -3.39
CA SER A 36 2.05 7.48 -2.05
C SER A 36 3.33 7.24 -1.25
N GLY A 37 4.23 6.36 -1.74
CA GLY A 37 5.45 5.99 -1.04
C GLY A 37 5.19 5.09 0.18
N CYS A 38 4.31 4.10 0.05
CA CYS A 38 4.01 3.16 1.13
C CYS A 38 5.20 2.22 1.41
N ARG A 39 5.34 1.81 2.68
CA ARG A 39 6.46 0.97 3.14
C ARG A 39 6.46 -0.43 2.50
N HIS A 40 5.28 -0.98 2.20
CA HIS A 40 5.11 -2.32 1.62
C HIS A 40 4.73 -2.25 0.14
N CYS A 41 5.27 -1.26 -0.59
CA CYS A 41 4.95 -1.09 -2.00
C CYS A 41 5.54 -2.23 -2.86
N PRO A 42 4.72 -3.10 -3.46
CA PRO A 42 5.24 -4.15 -4.37
C PRO A 42 5.89 -3.57 -5.63
N TYR A 43 5.54 -2.33 -5.98
CA TYR A 43 6.00 -1.66 -7.20
C TYR A 43 7.32 -0.91 -7.01
N GLY A 44 7.92 -0.94 -5.81
CA GLY A 44 9.20 -0.27 -5.53
C GLY A 44 9.15 1.27 -5.61
N PHE A 45 7.96 1.87 -5.48
CA PHE A 45 7.81 3.32 -5.54
C PHE A 45 8.34 4.00 -4.28
N ASP A 46 9.45 4.71 -4.42
CA ASP A 46 10.09 5.47 -3.35
C ASP A 46 9.98 6.98 -3.60
N LYS A 47 9.10 7.65 -2.85
CA LYS A 47 8.93 9.11 -2.93
C LYS A 47 10.23 9.87 -2.60
N LYS A 48 11.14 9.28 -1.83
CA LYS A 48 12.43 9.88 -1.46
C LYS A 48 13.40 9.96 -2.64
N LYS A 49 13.39 9.00 -3.56
CA LYS A 49 14.28 8.99 -4.74
C LYS A 49 13.96 10.12 -5.73
N LEU A 50 12.71 10.58 -5.75
CA LEU A 50 12.23 11.63 -6.65
C LEU A 50 12.64 13.05 -6.25
N LYS A 51 13.15 13.27 -5.02
CA LYS A 51 13.39 14.62 -4.48
C LYS A 51 14.83 15.11 -4.61
N THR A 52 15.71 14.31 -5.22
CA THR A 52 17.15 14.56 -5.25
C THR A 52 17.65 15.13 -6.58
N ASN A 53 16.80 15.86 -7.31
CA ASN A 53 17.17 16.47 -8.59
C ASN A 53 16.97 17.98 -8.56
#